data_AF-A0A9P5BKC0-F1
#
_entry.id   AF-A0A9P5BKC0-F1
#
_cell.length_a   1.000
_cell.length_b   1.000
_cell.length_c   1.000
_cell.angle_alpha   90.00
_cell.angle_beta   90.00
_cell.angle_gamma   90.00
#
_symmetry.space_group_name_H-M   'P 1'
#
loop_
_entity.id
_entity.type
_entity.pdbx_description
1 polymer ?
#
loop_
_entity_poly.entity_id
_entity_poly.type
_entity_poly.pdbx_seq_one_letter_code
_entity_poly.pdbx_strand_id
1 'polypeptide(L)'
;MDSTIPKDIAAVESGGKTYVFYVNDNHQLSYFVKPGGGCNGGYAVKTIEVSYQKMHVKCDSREVAAISWTAGGVDEVSSCPQAAVMRLTFQIRVYCVLANEQGRAFLQEICLSSNKPEKSWYQGYLGSEKTIRHVENGASIAATGTSYENLQVFVSGKSENGTPMIDVHYYTKNNGGSWEAESVNAQLWS
;
A
#
# COMPACT_ATOMS: atom_id res chain seq x y z
N MET A 1 -0.70 -2.69 31.15
CA MET A 1 -1.30 -2.76 29.81
C MET A 1 -0.35 -3.60 28.99
N ASP A 2 -0.80 -4.76 28.53
CA ASP A 2 0.05 -5.66 27.75
C ASP A 2 0.34 -5.00 26.40
N SER A 3 1.62 -4.77 26.11
CA SER A 3 2.07 -4.32 24.80
C SER A 3 1.83 -5.45 23.81
N THR A 4 1.08 -5.20 22.73
CA THR A 4 0.85 -6.21 21.71
C THR A 4 1.89 -6.10 20.62
N ILE A 5 2.47 -7.23 20.22
CA ILE A 5 3.39 -7.25 19.08
C ILE A 5 2.60 -6.99 17.79
N PRO A 6 3.20 -6.32 16.77
CA PRO A 6 2.56 -6.20 15.47
C PRO A 6 2.21 -7.58 14.91
N LYS A 7 0.96 -7.74 14.45
CA LYS A 7 0.47 -9.00 13.89
C LYS A 7 1.09 -9.30 12.52
N ASP A 8 1.36 -8.25 11.75
CA ASP A 8 1.88 -8.33 10.40
C ASP A 8 2.82 -7.15 10.11
N ILE A 9 3.74 -7.34 9.16
CA ILE A 9 4.70 -6.33 8.71
C ILE A 9 4.93 -6.44 7.19
N ALA A 10 5.09 -5.28 6.54
CA ALA A 10 5.53 -5.22 5.14
C ALA A 10 6.76 -4.34 5.01
N ALA A 11 7.74 -4.73 4.20
CA ALA A 11 8.96 -3.96 4.00
C ALA A 11 9.22 -3.68 2.53
N VAL A 12 9.69 -2.47 2.23
CA VAL A 12 10.14 -2.08 0.88
C VAL A 12 11.42 -1.26 0.96
N GLU A 13 12.23 -1.36 -0.09
CA GLU A 13 13.35 -0.44 -0.31
C GLU A 13 12.96 0.58 -1.38
N SER A 14 13.19 1.86 -1.12
CA SER A 14 12.80 2.93 -2.06
C SER A 14 13.62 4.18 -1.83
N GLY A 15 14.15 4.78 -2.90
CA GLY A 15 14.98 6.00 -2.80
C GLY A 15 16.20 5.83 -1.88
N GLY A 16 16.79 4.63 -1.84
CA GLY A 16 17.91 4.28 -0.96
C GLY A 16 17.56 4.17 0.52
N LYS A 17 16.28 4.09 0.89
CA LYS A 17 15.81 3.93 2.27
C LYS A 17 15.03 2.64 2.43
N THR A 18 15.09 2.05 3.62
CA THR A 18 14.24 0.92 4.00
C THR A 18 13.03 1.44 4.77
N TYR A 19 11.84 1.03 4.36
CA TYR A 19 10.58 1.30 5.03
C TYR A 19 10.00 -0.02 5.53
N VAL A 20 9.57 -0.06 6.80
CA VAL A 20 8.90 -1.22 7.39
C VAL A 20 7.58 -0.76 7.97
N PHE A 21 6.48 -1.19 7.37
CA PHE A 21 5.10 -0.85 7.72
C PHE A 21 4.51 -1.87 8.68
N TYR A 22 3.68 -1.40 9.60
CA TYR A 22 3.00 -2.22 10.59
C TYR A 22 1.77 -1.49 11.13
N VAL A 23 0.90 -2.21 11.84
CA VAL A 23 -0.23 -1.63 12.57
C VAL A 23 0.12 -1.54 14.05
N ASN A 24 0.00 -0.34 14.64
CA ASN A 24 0.31 -0.12 16.05
C ASN A 24 -0.86 -0.50 16.99
N ASP A 25 -0.64 -0.40 18.30
CA ASP A 25 -1.63 -0.74 19.33
C ASP A 25 -2.91 0.13 19.28
N ASN A 26 -2.84 1.31 18.65
CA ASN A 26 -4.00 2.19 18.41
C ASN A 26 -4.72 1.87 17.09
N HIS A 27 -4.40 0.75 16.46
CA HIS A 27 -4.95 0.36 15.15
C HIS A 27 -4.62 1.33 14.02
N GLN A 28 -3.49 2.03 14.11
CA GLN A 28 -3.04 2.96 13.07
C GLN A 28 -1.90 2.36 12.27
N LEU A 29 -1.88 2.66 10.98
CA LEU A 29 -0.75 2.30 10.13
C LEU A 29 0.47 3.19 10.46
N SER A 30 1.56 2.54 10.82
CA SER A 30 2.83 3.17 11.20
C SER A 30 3.97 2.55 10.40
N TYR A 31 5.13 3.21 10.40
CA TYR A 31 6.32 2.69 9.75
C TYR A 31 7.61 3.10 10.43
N PHE A 32 8.60 2.23 10.31
CA PHE A 32 9.99 2.56 10.55
C PHE A 32 10.63 3.01 9.25
N VAL A 33 11.48 4.04 9.30
CA VAL A 33 12.33 4.42 8.16
C VAL A 33 13.80 4.44 8.57
N LYS A 34 14.62 3.73 7.81
CA LYS A 34 16.08 3.77 7.90
C LYS A 34 16.65 4.58 6.74
N PRO A 35 17.39 5.67 6.99
CA PRO A 35 18.12 6.39 5.94
C PRO A 35 19.16 5.49 5.23
N GLY A 36 19.39 5.71 3.94
CA GLY A 36 20.50 5.08 3.21
C GLY A 36 21.87 5.64 3.60
N GLY A 37 22.94 4.91 3.26
CA GLY A 37 24.33 5.40 3.41
C GLY A 37 25.24 4.61 4.36
N GLY A 38 24.99 3.32 4.57
CA GLY A 38 25.80 2.49 5.46
C GLY A 38 25.28 2.51 6.91
N CYS A 39 25.54 1.41 7.61
CA CYS A 39 24.90 0.89 8.82
C CYS A 39 24.74 1.79 10.07
N ASN A 40 25.01 3.10 10.02
CA ASN A 40 25.15 3.96 11.20
C ASN A 40 23.96 4.89 11.51
N GLY A 41 22.77 4.63 10.96
CA GLY A 41 21.53 5.35 11.30
C GLY A 41 20.49 4.43 11.95
N GLY A 42 19.94 4.85 13.09
CA GLY A 42 18.80 4.18 13.73
C GLY A 42 17.50 4.34 12.93
N TYR A 43 16.52 3.48 13.20
CA TYR A 43 15.19 3.62 12.62
C TYR A 43 14.43 4.76 13.30
N ALA A 44 13.81 5.64 12.50
CA ALA A 44 12.84 6.60 13.00
C ALA A 44 11.43 6.01 12.89
N VAL A 45 10.66 6.09 13.98
CA VAL A 45 9.25 5.68 14.01
C VAL A 45 8.37 6.83 13.53
N LYS A 46 7.44 6.55 12.63
CA LYS A 46 6.48 7.52 12.11
C LYS A 46 5.09 6.89 12.00
N THR A 47 4.06 7.66 12.26
CA THR A 47 2.67 7.27 11.96
C THR A 47 2.29 7.84 10.61
N ILE A 48 1.54 7.06 9.82
CA ILE A 48 0.99 7.54 8.56
C ILE A 48 -0.25 8.37 8.87
N GLU A 49 -0.18 9.65 8.54
CA GLU A 49 -1.29 10.58 8.59
C GLU A 49 -1.71 10.91 7.16
N VAL A 50 -2.98 10.69 6.85
CA VAL A 50 -3.59 11.10 5.58
C VAL A 50 -4.54 12.25 5.90
N SER A 51 -4.35 13.39 5.22
CA SER A 51 -4.84 14.71 5.63
C SER A 51 -6.35 14.86 5.83
N TYR A 52 -7.16 13.83 5.57
CA TYR A 52 -8.63 13.89 5.63
C TYR A 52 -9.29 12.63 6.20
N GLN A 53 -8.52 11.68 6.75
CA GLN A 53 -9.10 10.44 7.28
C GLN A 53 -8.28 9.90 8.46
N LYS A 54 -8.95 9.69 9.60
CA LYS A 54 -8.41 8.82 10.65
C LYS A 54 -8.48 7.39 10.14
N MET A 55 -7.36 6.87 9.67
CA MET A 55 -7.28 5.47 9.22
C MET A 55 -7.13 4.55 10.43
N HIS A 56 -8.23 3.93 10.83
CA HIS A 56 -8.21 2.84 11.80
C HIS A 56 -8.29 1.51 11.05
N VAL A 57 -7.17 0.81 11.03
CA VAL A 57 -7.06 -0.53 10.44
C VAL A 57 -7.95 -1.47 11.24
N LYS A 58 -8.71 -2.33 10.54
CA LYS A 58 -9.64 -3.23 11.20
C LYS A 58 -8.89 -4.15 12.16
N CYS A 59 -9.35 -4.21 13.42
CA CYS A 59 -8.67 -4.87 14.52
C CYS A 59 -8.35 -6.35 14.29
N ASP A 60 -9.16 -7.06 13.50
CA ASP A 60 -9.05 -8.50 13.27
C ASP A 60 -8.17 -8.86 12.06
N SER A 61 -8.04 -7.94 11.10
CA SER A 61 -7.15 -8.12 9.96
C SER A 61 -5.74 -7.68 10.38
N ARG A 62 -5.53 -6.38 10.63
CA ARG A 62 -4.19 -5.78 10.84
C ARG A 62 -3.14 -6.16 9.79
N GLU A 63 -3.57 -6.66 8.64
CA GLU A 63 -2.69 -7.10 7.55
C GLU A 63 -2.23 -5.88 6.76
N VAL A 64 -0.99 -5.93 6.29
CA VAL A 64 -0.33 -4.87 5.55
C VAL A 64 0.44 -5.47 4.38
N ALA A 65 0.25 -4.93 3.18
CA ALA A 65 1.11 -5.22 2.04
C ALA A 65 1.73 -3.91 1.52
N ALA A 66 2.94 -3.98 0.98
CA ALA A 66 3.60 -2.79 0.46
C ALA A 66 4.41 -3.11 -0.80
N ILE A 67 4.51 -2.10 -1.66
CA ILE A 67 5.27 -2.15 -2.89
C ILE A 67 5.95 -0.81 -3.13
N SER A 68 7.16 -0.86 -3.69
CA SER A 68 7.85 0.31 -4.22
C SER A 68 8.31 0.09 -5.66
N TRP A 69 8.40 1.18 -6.41
CA TRP A 69 9.10 1.20 -7.70
C TRP A 69 9.72 2.57 -7.94
N THR A 70 10.67 2.60 -8.87
CA THR A 70 11.25 3.86 -9.36
C THR A 70 10.53 4.24 -10.65
N ALA A 71 9.88 5.40 -10.65
CA ALA A 71 9.31 6.01 -11.84
C ALA A 71 10.37 6.90 -12.51
N GLY A 72 10.68 6.57 -13.77
CA GLY A 72 11.51 7.42 -14.62
C GLY A 72 10.76 8.68 -15.01
N GLY A 73 11.38 9.84 -14.82
CA GLY A 73 10.89 11.12 -15.29
C GLY A 73 12.07 12.06 -15.53
N VAL A 74 12.02 12.79 -16.64
CA VAL A 74 12.87 13.95 -16.85
C VAL A 74 12.11 15.13 -16.23
N ASP A 75 12.68 15.77 -15.20
CA ASP A 75 12.16 17.07 -14.76
C ASP A 75 12.42 18.05 -15.92
N GLU A 76 11.40 18.39 -16.72
CA GLU A 76 11.49 19.49 -17.71
C GLU A 76 11.56 20.89 -17.04
N VAL A 77 11.69 20.94 -15.72
CA VAL A 77 11.86 22.18 -14.96
C VAL A 77 13.35 22.50 -14.79
N SER A 78 14.05 22.65 -15.91
CA SER A 78 15.27 23.46 -15.90
C SER A 78 15.26 24.36 -17.13
N SER A 79 15.21 25.67 -16.88
CA SER A 79 15.38 26.73 -17.87
C SER A 79 16.79 26.80 -18.48
N CYS A 80 17.58 25.73 -18.33
CA CYS A 80 18.92 25.57 -18.88
C CYS A 80 18.93 24.29 -19.75
N PRO A 81 18.93 24.41 -21.09
CA PRO A 81 18.84 23.28 -22.03
C PRO A 81 19.98 22.26 -21.98
N GLN A 82 20.93 22.37 -21.04
CA GLN A 82 22.20 21.63 -21.02
C GLN A 82 22.43 20.78 -19.78
N ALA A 83 21.47 20.66 -18.86
CA ALA A 83 21.57 19.73 -17.75
C ALA A 83 20.20 19.14 -17.36
N ALA A 84 19.68 18.25 -18.20
CA ALA A 84 18.62 17.35 -17.76
C ALA A 84 19.17 16.45 -16.65
N VAL A 85 18.98 16.85 -15.40
CA VAL A 85 19.27 15.98 -14.25
C VAL A 85 18.15 14.96 -14.19
N MET A 86 18.44 13.73 -14.59
CA MET A 86 17.50 12.62 -14.40
C MET A 86 17.25 12.44 -12.90
N ARG A 87 16.10 12.92 -12.41
CA ARG A 87 15.67 12.71 -11.04
C ARG A 87 14.84 11.44 -11.01
N LEU A 88 15.42 10.38 -10.46
CA LEU A 88 14.68 9.16 -10.16
C LEU A 88 13.60 9.49 -9.14
N THR A 89 12.34 9.42 -9.55
CA THR A 89 11.22 9.56 -8.63
C THR A 89 10.86 8.20 -8.08
N PHE A 90 10.64 8.09 -6.78
CA PHE A 90 10.21 6.83 -6.19
C PHE A 90 8.74 6.89 -5.82
N GLN A 91 8.11 5.73 -5.89
CA GLN A 91 6.74 5.50 -5.51
C GLN A 91 6.71 4.41 -4.45
N ILE A 92 5.83 4.58 -3.46
CA ILE A 92 5.46 3.55 -2.51
C ILE A 92 3.94 3.47 -2.49
N ARG A 93 3.39 2.26 -2.48
CA ARG A 93 1.99 1.97 -2.16
C ARG A 93 1.95 1.02 -0.98
N VAL A 94 1.07 1.31 -0.05
CA VAL A 94 0.79 0.46 1.11
C VAL A 94 -0.69 0.14 1.08
N TYR A 95 -1.01 -1.12 1.26
CA TYR A 95 -2.35 -1.65 1.27
C TYR A 95 -2.66 -2.16 2.67
N CYS A 96 -3.86 -1.86 3.16
CA CYS A 96 -4.37 -2.36 4.42
C CYS A 96 -5.89 -2.58 4.34
N VAL A 97 -6.44 -3.22 5.37
CA VAL A 97 -7.88 -3.46 5.47
C VAL A 97 -8.49 -2.51 6.52
N LEU A 98 -9.35 -1.61 6.08
CA LEU A 98 -10.14 -0.75 6.97
C LEU A 98 -11.52 -1.36 7.21
N ALA A 99 -12.26 -0.81 8.18
CA ALA A 99 -13.67 -1.11 8.38
C ALA A 99 -14.51 0.16 8.14
N ASN A 100 -15.63 0.01 7.44
CA ASN A 100 -16.60 1.10 7.32
C ASN A 100 -17.43 1.24 8.60
N GLU A 101 -18.36 2.21 8.63
CA GLU A 101 -19.23 2.46 9.78
C GLU A 101 -20.08 1.24 10.18
N GLN A 102 -20.39 0.36 9.23
CA GLN A 102 -21.12 -0.90 9.46
C GLN A 102 -20.19 -2.06 9.84
N GLY A 103 -18.89 -1.80 10.04
CA GLY A 103 -17.90 -2.80 10.41
C GLY A 103 -17.43 -3.71 9.27
N ARG A 104 -17.89 -3.49 8.04
CA ARG A 104 -17.50 -4.28 6.86
C ARG A 104 -16.07 -3.94 6.45
N ALA A 105 -15.25 -4.98 6.29
CA ALA A 105 -13.89 -4.85 5.83
C ALA A 105 -13.82 -4.37 4.37
N PHE A 106 -12.84 -3.52 4.06
CA PHE A 106 -12.54 -3.10 2.69
C PHE A 106 -11.05 -2.76 2.51
N LEU A 107 -10.56 -2.91 1.28
CA LEU A 107 -9.17 -2.57 0.93
C LEU A 107 -8.98 -1.06 0.84
N GLN A 108 -7.85 -0.60 1.37
CA GLN A 108 -7.40 0.78 1.28
C GLN A 108 -5.98 0.84 0.72
N GLU A 109 -5.77 1.68 -0.30
CA GLU A 109 -4.45 2.05 -0.79
C GLU A 109 -4.00 3.39 -0.21
N ILE A 110 -2.73 3.46 0.18
CA ILE A 110 -2.08 4.64 0.73
C ILE A 110 -0.78 4.85 -0.03
N CYS A 111 -0.57 6.05 -0.53
CA CYS A 111 0.49 6.36 -1.48
C CYS A 111 1.50 7.32 -0.88
N LEU A 112 2.77 7.11 -1.22
CA LEU A 112 3.83 8.10 -1.09
C LEU A 112 4.54 8.25 -2.42
N SER A 113 4.76 9.50 -2.83
CA SER A 113 5.47 9.83 -4.07
C SER A 113 6.52 10.90 -3.79
N SER A 114 7.74 10.69 -4.28
CA SER A 114 8.83 11.65 -4.09
C SER A 114 8.67 12.94 -4.90
N ASN A 115 7.78 12.95 -5.91
CA ASN A 115 7.48 14.10 -6.75
C ASN A 115 6.37 15.01 -6.18
N LYS A 116 5.71 14.62 -5.09
CA LYS A 116 4.71 15.46 -4.43
C LYS A 116 5.44 16.54 -3.60
N PRO A 117 5.03 17.82 -3.68
CA PRO A 117 5.74 18.93 -3.02
C PRO A 117 5.97 18.70 -1.53
N GLU A 118 4.96 18.16 -0.85
CA GLU A 118 4.96 17.95 0.60
C GLU A 118 5.57 16.61 1.02
N LYS A 119 5.81 15.70 0.06
CA LYS A 119 6.25 14.31 0.31
C LYS A 119 5.43 13.64 1.43
N SER A 120 4.14 13.95 1.48
CA SER A 120 3.17 13.45 2.44
C SER A 120 2.48 12.19 1.92
N TRP A 121 1.95 11.42 2.85
CA TRP A 121 1.11 10.26 2.54
C TRP A 121 -0.28 10.74 2.12
N TYR A 122 -0.86 10.08 1.12
CA TYR A 122 -2.18 10.40 0.62
C TYR A 122 -2.98 9.15 0.29
N GLN A 123 -4.31 9.27 0.31
CA GLN A 123 -5.19 8.17 -0.09
C GLN A 123 -5.00 7.85 -1.58
N GLY A 124 -4.77 6.58 -1.89
CA GLY A 124 -4.75 6.08 -3.25
C GLY A 124 -6.16 5.97 -3.85
N TYR A 125 -6.23 5.45 -5.07
CA TYR A 125 -7.53 5.31 -5.72
C TYR A 125 -8.31 4.15 -5.09
N LEU A 126 -7.67 2.99 -4.86
CA LEU A 126 -8.32 1.83 -4.23
C LEU A 126 -8.77 2.16 -2.81
N GLY A 127 -10.04 1.91 -2.51
CA GLY A 127 -10.65 2.27 -1.23
C GLY A 127 -11.18 3.70 -1.16
N SER A 128 -11.02 4.51 -2.20
CA SER A 128 -11.77 5.78 -2.34
C SER A 128 -13.24 5.50 -2.60
N GLU A 129 -14.11 6.51 -2.39
CA GLU A 129 -15.57 6.40 -2.55
C GLU A 129 -16.01 5.72 -3.86
N LYS A 130 -15.23 5.87 -4.93
CA LYS A 130 -15.52 5.32 -6.26
C LYS A 130 -15.06 3.87 -6.45
N THR A 131 -14.16 3.36 -5.61
CA THR A 131 -13.53 2.04 -5.79
C THR A 131 -13.35 1.30 -4.46
N ILE A 132 -14.38 1.34 -3.61
CA ILE A 132 -14.44 0.50 -2.41
C ILE A 132 -14.51 -0.97 -2.85
N ARG A 133 -13.59 -1.78 -2.32
CA ARG A 133 -13.55 -3.24 -2.52
C ARG A 133 -13.71 -3.91 -1.16
N HIS A 134 -14.89 -4.46 -0.92
CA HIS A 134 -15.15 -5.22 0.29
C HIS A 134 -14.44 -6.57 0.24
N VAL A 135 -13.93 -6.99 1.38
CA VAL A 135 -13.18 -8.24 1.54
C VAL A 135 -13.68 -9.00 2.76
N GLU A 136 -13.30 -10.27 2.84
CA GLU A 136 -13.59 -11.09 4.02
C GLU A 136 -12.91 -10.54 5.27
N ASN A 137 -13.57 -10.69 6.42
CA ASN A 137 -12.97 -10.29 7.69
C ASN A 137 -11.78 -11.19 8.02
N GLY A 138 -10.63 -10.58 8.32
CA GLY A 138 -9.40 -11.32 8.58
C GLY A 138 -8.70 -11.84 7.32
N ALA A 139 -9.11 -11.38 6.12
CA ALA A 139 -8.40 -11.68 4.88
C ALA A 139 -6.94 -11.21 4.96
N SER A 140 -6.02 -12.08 4.57
CA SER A 140 -4.61 -11.76 4.33
C SER A 140 -4.44 -11.08 2.98
N ILE A 141 -3.43 -10.21 2.87
CA ILE A 141 -3.16 -9.42 1.69
C ILE A 141 -1.71 -9.54 1.26
N ALA A 142 -1.48 -9.57 -0.05
CA ALA A 142 -0.16 -9.47 -0.65
C ALA A 142 -0.21 -8.51 -1.84
N ALA A 143 0.91 -7.89 -2.22
CA ALA A 143 0.95 -6.98 -3.35
C ALA A 143 2.21 -7.18 -4.19
N THR A 144 2.08 -6.98 -5.49
CA THR A 144 3.20 -6.99 -6.44
C THR A 144 3.02 -5.93 -7.51
N GLY A 145 4.11 -5.62 -8.18
CA GLY A 145 4.10 -4.70 -9.30
C GLY A 145 5.46 -4.11 -9.64
N THR A 146 5.49 -3.41 -10.76
CA THR A 146 6.72 -2.80 -11.30
C THR A 146 6.52 -1.34 -11.72
N SER A 147 5.27 -0.91 -11.83
CA SER A 147 4.86 0.45 -12.18
C SER A 147 3.41 0.65 -11.74
N TYR A 148 2.88 1.86 -11.90
CA TYR A 148 1.46 2.12 -11.62
C TYR A 148 0.50 1.32 -12.52
N GLU A 149 0.97 0.84 -13.67
CA GLU A 149 0.19 0.11 -14.68
C GLU A 149 0.17 -1.39 -14.46
N ASN A 150 1.02 -1.86 -13.55
CA ASN A 150 1.22 -3.27 -13.25
C ASN A 150 1.16 -3.43 -11.73
N LEU A 151 0.13 -2.88 -11.10
CA LEU A 151 -0.14 -3.08 -9.68
C LEU A 151 -1.15 -4.20 -9.52
N GLN A 152 -0.85 -5.14 -8.64
CA GLN A 152 -1.77 -6.20 -8.26
C GLN A 152 -1.77 -6.36 -6.73
N VAL A 153 -2.96 -6.53 -6.16
CA VAL A 153 -3.20 -6.80 -4.75
C VAL A 153 -3.99 -8.11 -4.67
N PHE A 154 -3.42 -9.09 -4.00
CA PHE A 154 -4.00 -10.40 -3.76
C PHE A 154 -4.65 -10.41 -2.39
N VAL A 155 -5.85 -10.96 -2.30
CA VAL A 155 -6.61 -11.02 -1.05
C VAL A 155 -7.17 -12.42 -0.87
N SER A 156 -6.92 -13.03 0.28
CA SER A 156 -7.52 -14.32 0.62
C SER A 156 -9.02 -14.16 0.88
N GLY A 157 -9.84 -15.00 0.29
CA GLY A 157 -11.29 -14.96 0.45
C GLY A 157 -11.94 -16.32 0.30
N LYS A 158 -13.27 -16.30 0.13
CA LYS A 158 -14.09 -17.47 -0.14
C LYS A 158 -15.15 -17.10 -1.17
N SER A 159 -15.54 -18.07 -1.99
CA SER A 159 -16.69 -17.92 -2.89
C SER A 159 -18.00 -17.90 -2.11
N GLU A 160 -19.10 -17.60 -2.77
CA GLU A 160 -20.45 -17.66 -2.16
C GLU A 160 -20.76 -19.03 -1.54
N ASN A 161 -20.20 -20.10 -2.11
CA ASN A 161 -20.35 -21.47 -1.60
C ASN A 161 -19.32 -21.84 -0.53
N GLY A 162 -18.48 -20.89 -0.09
CA GLY A 162 -17.47 -21.08 0.94
C GLY A 162 -16.15 -21.68 0.47
N THR A 163 -15.96 -21.91 -0.83
CA THR A 163 -14.70 -22.45 -1.37
C THR A 163 -13.58 -21.42 -1.25
N PRO A 164 -12.41 -21.78 -0.68
CA PRO A 164 -11.27 -20.86 -0.60
C PRO A 164 -10.84 -20.34 -1.98
N MET A 165 -10.56 -19.04 -2.05
CA MET A 165 -10.13 -18.37 -3.28
C MET A 165 -9.19 -17.20 -2.98
N ILE A 166 -8.49 -16.74 -4.01
CA ILE A 166 -7.70 -15.52 -3.97
C ILE A 166 -8.34 -14.52 -4.94
N ASP A 167 -8.76 -13.38 -4.42
CA ASP A 167 -9.15 -12.23 -5.24
C ASP A 167 -7.92 -11.45 -5.67
N VAL A 168 -7.82 -11.13 -6.94
CA VAL A 168 -6.76 -10.34 -7.54
C VAL A 168 -7.35 -9.01 -7.97
N HIS A 169 -7.00 -7.96 -7.25
CA HIS A 169 -7.31 -6.59 -7.64
C HIS A 169 -6.14 -6.03 -8.43
N TYR A 170 -6.37 -5.55 -9.64
CA TYR A 170 -5.30 -5.03 -10.49
C TYR A 170 -5.67 -3.67 -11.07
N TYR A 171 -4.66 -2.83 -11.27
CA TYR A 171 -4.85 -1.52 -11.87
C TYR A 171 -4.76 -1.62 -13.41
N THR A 172 -5.71 -0.99 -14.10
CA THR A 172 -5.75 -0.91 -15.56
C THR A 172 -5.77 0.54 -16.02
N LYS A 173 -5.24 0.80 -17.22
CA LYS A 173 -5.33 2.11 -17.90
C LYS A 173 -6.68 2.38 -18.57
N ASN A 174 -7.57 1.38 -18.61
CA ASN A 174 -8.87 1.52 -19.25
C ASN A 174 -9.65 2.70 -18.62
N ASN A 175 -10.33 3.49 -19.46
CA ASN A 175 -11.17 4.62 -19.04
C ASN A 175 -10.48 5.67 -18.15
N GLY A 176 -9.18 5.91 -18.34
CA GLY A 176 -8.43 6.91 -17.56
C GLY A 176 -7.86 6.39 -16.25
N GLY A 177 -7.91 5.08 -16.01
CA GLY A 177 -7.32 4.44 -14.84
C GLY A 177 -8.37 3.91 -13.87
N SER A 178 -8.42 2.60 -13.64
CA SER A 178 -9.35 1.99 -12.68
C SER A 178 -8.77 0.74 -12.02
N TRP A 179 -9.32 0.39 -10.85
CA TRP A 179 -9.07 -0.89 -10.21
C TRP A 179 -10.13 -1.90 -10.63
N GLU A 180 -9.71 -2.99 -11.26
CA GLU A 180 -10.53 -4.13 -11.62
C GLU A 180 -10.27 -5.30 -10.66
N ALA A 181 -11.05 -6.37 -10.76
CA ALA A 181 -10.92 -7.55 -9.92
C ALA A 181 -11.25 -8.83 -10.69
N GLU A 182 -10.48 -9.87 -10.44
CA GLU A 182 -10.77 -11.25 -10.85
C GLU A 182 -10.49 -12.20 -9.68
N SER A 183 -10.96 -13.45 -9.78
CA SER A 183 -10.85 -14.42 -8.70
C SER A 183 -10.22 -15.72 -9.20
N VAL A 184 -9.27 -16.24 -8.43
CA VAL A 184 -8.57 -17.49 -8.72
C VAL A 184 -8.93 -18.52 -7.66
N ASN A 185 -9.37 -19.71 -8.08
CA ASN A 185 -9.69 -20.79 -7.15
C ASN A 185 -8.39 -21.27 -6.46
N ALA A 186 -8.38 -21.24 -5.13
CA ALA A 186 -7.22 -21.64 -4.33
C ALA A 186 -7.19 -23.14 -4.03
N GLN A 187 -8.08 -23.94 -4.63
CA GLN A 187 -8.01 -25.41 -4.55
C GLN A 187 -6.70 -25.90 -5.16
N LEU A 188 -5.73 -26.12 -4.28
CA LEU A 188 -4.59 -26.99 -4.54
C LEU A 188 -5.15 -28.40 -4.71
N TRP A 189 -4.85 -29.02 -5.85
CA TRP A 189 -5.20 -30.38 -6.23
C TRP A 189 -5.22 -31.32 -5.00
N SER A 190 -6.39 -31.89 -4.71
CA SER A 190 -6.59 -32.94 -3.71
C SER A 190 -6.14 -34.29 -4.23
#